data_AF-A0A2H3DFS6-F1
#
_entry.id   AF-A0A2H3DFS6-F1
#
_cell.length_a   1.000
_cell.length_b   1.000
_cell.length_c   1.000
_cell.angle_alpha   90.00
_cell.angle_beta   90.00
_cell.angle_gamma   90.00
#
_symmetry.space_group_name_H-M   'P 1'
#
loop_
_entity.id
_entity.type
_entity.pdbx_description
1 polymer ?
#
loop_
_entity_poly.entity_id
_entity_poly.type
_entity_poly.pdbx_seq_one_letter_code
_entity_poly.pdbx_strand_id
1 'polypeptide(L)'
;FGGINIIFAGDFAQLPPVVDSKLFSRAPNKSGSDTALKAMQGRLLWLSVDTVVILTQVMRQGGDSNASFVELLNRLRLGQCTLDDHRALNQQLAENIQPDWSSKEWATAPLIVTENAIKDAYNQRATEAFAQRTGRAL
;
A
#
# COMPACT_ATOMS: atom_id res chain seq x y z
N PHE A 1 0.42 18.89 -21.14
CA PHE A 1 1.08 19.42 -19.93
C PHE A 1 1.92 20.68 -20.20
N GLY A 2 1.46 21.65 -21.01
CA GLY A 2 2.15 22.94 -21.18
C GLY A 2 3.61 22.87 -21.64
N GLY A 3 4.00 21.86 -22.42
CA GLY A 3 5.39 21.64 -22.85
C GLY A 3 6.29 20.93 -21.82
N ILE A 4 5.74 20.47 -20.70
CA ILE A 4 6.47 19.74 -19.66
C ILE A 4 6.45 18.23 -19.95
N ASN A 5 7.61 17.59 -19.82
CA ASN A 5 7.73 16.14 -19.84
C ASN A 5 7.19 15.55 -18.52
N ILE A 6 6.22 14.65 -18.61
CA ILE A 6 5.58 14.03 -17.44
C ILE A 6 5.84 12.53 -17.44
N ILE A 7 6.25 12.01 -16.29
CA ILE A 7 6.37 10.58 -16.02
C ILE A 7 5.41 10.25 -14.89
N PHE A 8 4.44 9.38 -15.16
CA PHE A 8 3.59 8.79 -14.15
C PHE A 8 4.20 7.48 -13.68
N ALA A 9 4.29 7.30 -12.36
CA ALA A 9 4.77 6.07 -11.75
C ALA A 9 3.86 5.68 -10.59
N GLY A 10 3.51 4.40 -10.50
CA GLY A 10 2.64 3.89 -9.45
C GLY A 10 2.12 2.50 -9.78
N ASP A 11 1.26 1.98 -8.91
CA ASP A 11 0.61 0.69 -9.04
C ASP A 11 -0.89 0.84 -8.80
N PHE A 12 -1.71 0.55 -9.82
CA PHE A 12 -3.17 0.71 -9.75
C PHE A 12 -3.88 -0.30 -8.86
N ALA A 13 -3.18 -1.35 -8.44
CA ALA A 13 -3.68 -2.32 -7.46
C ALA A 13 -3.52 -1.85 -6.01
N GLN A 14 -2.83 -0.72 -5.77
CA GLN A 14 -2.69 -0.13 -4.44
C GLN A 14 -3.88 0.76 -4.08
N LEU A 15 -3.77 1.45 -2.94
CA LEU A 15 -4.82 2.29 -2.37
C LEU A 15 -5.37 3.29 -3.40
N PRO A 16 -6.70 3.40 -3.53
CA PRO A 16 -7.29 4.42 -4.37
C PRO A 16 -7.07 5.82 -3.78
N PRO A 17 -7.25 6.89 -4.58
CA PRO A 17 -7.32 8.24 -4.05
C PRO A 17 -8.38 8.35 -2.94
N VAL A 18 -8.06 9.12 -1.90
CA VAL A 18 -8.97 9.35 -0.77
C VAL A 18 -9.98 10.43 -1.16
N VAL A 19 -11.27 10.10 -1.13
CA VAL A 19 -12.39 11.03 -1.43
C VAL A 19 -12.37 11.58 -2.87
N ASP A 20 -11.54 11.02 -3.76
CA ASP A 20 -11.46 11.39 -5.18
C ASP A 20 -11.58 10.17 -6.10
N SER A 21 -11.82 10.44 -7.37
CA SER A 21 -11.93 9.43 -8.43
C SER A 21 -10.58 9.12 -9.07
N LYS A 22 -10.41 7.85 -9.49
CA LYS A 22 -9.24 7.44 -10.28
C LYS A 22 -9.31 8.11 -11.66
N LEU A 23 -8.18 8.59 -12.20
CA LEU A 23 -8.13 9.23 -13.52
C LEU A 23 -8.60 8.32 -14.67
N PHE A 24 -8.44 7.00 -14.51
CA PHE A 24 -8.89 5.98 -15.46
C PHE A 24 -10.30 5.45 -15.20
N SER A 25 -11.03 6.02 -14.24
CA SER A 25 -12.42 5.64 -13.98
C SER A 25 -13.35 6.06 -15.13
N ARG A 26 -14.57 5.51 -15.13
CA ARG A 26 -15.62 5.93 -16.06
C ARG A 26 -15.97 7.39 -15.81
N ALA A 27 -16.30 8.11 -16.89
CA ALA A 27 -16.71 9.51 -16.79
C ALA A 27 -17.89 9.65 -15.80
N PRO A 28 -17.90 10.71 -14.97
CA PRO A 28 -19.00 10.95 -14.05
C PRO A 28 -20.30 11.16 -14.84
N ASN A 29 -21.38 10.50 -14.41
CA ASN A 29 -22.71 10.61 -15.02
C ASN A 29 -23.38 11.99 -14.81
N LYS A 30 -22.77 12.86 -13.99
CA LYS A 30 -23.29 14.19 -13.67
C LYS A 30 -22.51 15.25 -14.44
N SER A 31 -23.15 15.81 -15.46
CA SER A 31 -22.66 16.98 -16.19
C SER A 31 -23.02 18.28 -15.45
N GLY A 32 -22.15 19.29 -15.53
CA GLY A 32 -22.50 20.67 -15.19
C GLY A 32 -21.88 21.25 -13.91
N SER A 33 -21.09 20.49 -13.14
CA SER A 33 -20.29 21.06 -12.04
C SER A 33 -18.83 21.28 -12.45
N ASP A 34 -18.17 22.26 -11.82
CA ASP A 34 -16.73 22.53 -12.00
C ASP A 34 -15.88 21.29 -11.65
N THR A 35 -16.27 20.56 -10.60
CA THR A 35 -15.64 19.29 -10.23
C THR A 35 -15.74 18.23 -11.33
N ALA A 36 -16.91 18.10 -11.96
CA ALA A 36 -17.09 17.14 -13.06
C ALA A 36 -16.27 17.54 -14.29
N LEU A 37 -16.16 18.85 -14.58
CA LEU A 37 -15.32 19.36 -15.66
C LEU A 37 -13.83 19.05 -15.41
N LYS A 38 -13.33 19.33 -14.20
CA LYS A 38 -11.94 19.03 -13.81
C LYS A 38 -11.63 17.53 -13.87
N ALA A 39 -12.55 16.69 -13.40
CA ALA A 39 -12.41 15.23 -13.50
C ALA A 39 -12.34 14.78 -14.97
N MET A 40 -13.18 15.35 -15.85
CA MET A 40 -13.16 15.06 -17.28
C MET A 40 -11.85 15.51 -17.95
N GLN A 41 -11.35 16.71 -17.62
CA GLN A 41 -10.07 17.21 -18.14
C GLN A 41 -8.90 16.33 -17.67
N GLY A 42 -8.86 15.97 -16.39
CA GLY A 42 -7.86 15.05 -15.84
C GLY A 42 -7.88 13.69 -16.54
N ARG A 43 -9.07 13.15 -16.82
CA ARG A 43 -9.22 11.91 -17.59
C ARG A 43 -8.73 12.05 -19.03
N LEU A 44 -9.03 13.16 -19.71
CA LEU A 44 -8.55 13.40 -21.08
C LEU A 44 -7.02 13.51 -21.13
N LEU A 45 -6.40 14.16 -20.14
CA LEU A 45 -4.94 14.19 -19.98
C LEU A 45 -4.36 12.81 -19.68
N TRP A 46 -5.04 12.00 -18.89
CA TRP A 46 -4.63 10.62 -18.65
C TRP A 46 -4.67 9.78 -19.94
N LEU A 47 -5.71 9.95 -20.74
CA LEU A 47 -5.85 9.25 -22.03
C LEU A 47 -4.88 9.75 -23.11
N SER A 48 -4.22 10.89 -22.94
CA SER A 48 -3.17 11.33 -23.86
C SER A 48 -1.83 10.67 -23.60
N VAL A 49 -1.70 9.84 -22.55
CA VAL A 49 -0.50 9.03 -22.31
C VAL A 49 -0.51 7.86 -23.29
N ASP A 50 0.48 7.81 -24.18
CA ASP A 50 0.60 6.80 -25.24
C ASP A 50 1.68 5.74 -24.97
N THR A 51 2.55 5.98 -24.00
CA THR A 51 3.68 5.13 -23.67
C THR A 51 3.50 4.53 -22.28
N VAL A 52 3.51 3.20 -22.22
CA VAL A 52 3.38 2.43 -20.96
C VAL A 52 4.57 1.50 -20.82
N VAL A 53 5.26 1.59 -19.68
CA VAL A 53 6.35 0.68 -19.31
C VAL A 53 5.89 -0.13 -18.09
N ILE A 54 5.92 -1.46 -18.21
CA ILE A 54 5.57 -2.37 -17.12
C ILE A 54 6.86 -3.02 -16.60
N LEU A 55 7.18 -2.76 -15.34
CA LEU A 55 8.27 -3.44 -14.64
C LEU A 55 7.76 -4.78 -14.10
N THR A 56 8.44 -5.87 -14.45
CA THR A 56 8.04 -7.24 -14.12
C THR A 56 8.87 -7.89 -13.01
N GLN A 57 10.07 -7.36 -12.75
CA GLN A 57 10.96 -7.91 -11.73
C GLN A 57 10.70 -7.29 -10.36
N VAL A 58 10.40 -8.14 -9.37
CA VAL A 58 10.22 -7.74 -7.97
C VAL A 58 11.58 -7.71 -7.27
N MET A 59 12.01 -6.51 -6.86
CA MET A 59 13.32 -6.31 -6.22
C MET A 59 13.27 -6.31 -4.68
N ARG A 60 12.10 -6.08 -4.06
CA ARG A 60 11.96 -5.92 -2.60
C ARG A 60 12.11 -7.24 -1.85
N GLN A 61 11.40 -8.28 -2.28
CA GLN A 61 11.47 -9.63 -1.72
C GLN A 61 12.19 -10.59 -2.67
N GLY A 62 13.34 -10.17 -3.20
CA GLY A 62 14.10 -10.97 -4.17
C GLY A 62 14.72 -12.25 -3.57
N GLY A 63 15.28 -13.07 -4.45
CA GLY A 63 15.97 -14.32 -4.10
C GLY A 63 15.08 -15.56 -4.20
N ASP A 64 15.68 -16.69 -4.56
CA ASP A 64 14.97 -17.96 -4.82
C ASP A 64 14.17 -18.45 -3.61
N SER A 65 14.65 -18.15 -2.39
CA SER A 65 13.97 -18.48 -1.14
C SER A 65 12.62 -17.76 -0.95
N ASN A 66 12.38 -16.66 -1.66
CA ASN A 66 11.15 -15.86 -1.57
C ASN A 66 10.23 -16.04 -2.78
N ALA A 67 10.57 -16.91 -3.74
CA ALA A 67 9.82 -17.06 -4.99
C ALA A 67 8.33 -17.34 -4.76
N SER A 68 8.02 -18.27 -3.85
CA SER A 68 6.64 -18.62 -3.49
C SER A 68 5.87 -17.44 -2.88
N PHE A 69 6.54 -16.62 -2.08
CA PHE A 69 5.93 -15.42 -1.49
C PHE A 69 5.69 -14.33 -2.53
N VAL A 70 6.63 -14.12 -3.45
CA VAL A 70 6.45 -13.17 -4.57
C VAL A 70 5.28 -13.59 -5.45
N GLU A 71 5.16 -14.88 -5.77
CA GLU A 71 4.02 -15.41 -6.51
C GLU A 71 2.70 -15.22 -5.79
N LEU A 72 2.66 -15.49 -4.48
CA LEU A 72 1.49 -15.24 -3.63
C LEU A 72 1.07 -13.77 -3.68
N LEU A 73 2.02 -12.84 -3.51
CA LEU A 73 1.74 -11.39 -3.56
C LEU A 73 1.24 -10.96 -4.95
N ASN A 74 1.74 -11.54 -6.03
CA ASN A 74 1.25 -11.27 -7.38
C ASN A 74 -0.19 -11.74 -7.57
N ARG A 75 -0.55 -12.94 -7.07
CA ARG A 75 -1.94 -13.42 -7.09
C ARG A 75 -2.85 -12.55 -6.23
N LEU A 76 -2.39 -12.14 -5.05
CA LEU A 76 -3.12 -11.23 -4.16
C LEU A 76 -3.40 -9.89 -4.85
N ARG A 77 -2.39 -9.31 -5.50
CA ARG A 77 -2.49 -8.06 -6.28
C ARG A 77 -3.58 -8.11 -7.36
N LEU A 78 -3.78 -9.27 -7.98
CA LEU A 78 -4.76 -9.47 -9.06
C LEU A 78 -6.11 -10.02 -8.57
N GLY A 79 -6.27 -10.28 -7.26
CA GLY A 79 -7.47 -10.92 -6.73
C GLY A 79 -7.64 -12.38 -7.15
N GLN A 80 -6.53 -13.08 -7.39
CA GLN A 80 -6.46 -14.47 -7.88
C GLN A 80 -5.91 -15.43 -6.82
N CYS A 81 -6.06 -15.09 -5.54
CA CYS A 81 -5.59 -15.94 -4.44
C CYS A 81 -6.20 -17.34 -4.49
N THR A 82 -5.36 -18.32 -4.21
CA THR A 82 -5.72 -19.72 -4.05
C THR A 82 -6.00 -20.06 -2.59
N LEU A 83 -6.54 -21.26 -2.34
CA LEU A 83 -6.70 -21.76 -0.98
C LEU A 83 -5.34 -21.96 -0.27
N ASP A 84 -4.30 -22.28 -1.02
CA ASP A 84 -2.95 -22.43 -0.48
C ASP A 84 -2.34 -21.08 -0.09
N ASP A 85 -2.61 -20.01 -0.85
CA ASP A 85 -2.22 -18.64 -0.47
C ASP A 85 -2.88 -18.23 0.86
N HIS A 86 -4.17 -18.51 1.00
CA HIS A 86 -4.91 -18.24 2.24
C HIS A 86 -4.34 -19.04 3.42
N ARG A 87 -4.03 -20.33 3.23
CA ARG A 87 -3.40 -21.16 4.27
C ARG A 87 -2.02 -20.61 4.66
N ALA A 88 -1.20 -20.27 3.67
CA ALA A 88 0.15 -19.72 3.88
C ALA A 88 0.12 -18.41 4.67
N LEU A 89 -0.81 -17.50 4.36
CA LEU A 89 -0.99 -16.27 5.14
C LEU A 89 -1.49 -16.54 6.56
N ASN A 90 -2.45 -17.45 6.74
CA ASN A 90 -2.95 -17.79 8.08
C ASN A 90 -1.88 -18.43 8.97
N GLN A 91 -0.93 -19.17 8.41
CA GLN A 91 0.20 -19.71 9.18
C GLN A 91 1.07 -18.61 9.79
N GLN A 92 1.03 -17.38 9.26
CA GLN A 92 1.78 -16.23 9.79
C GLN A 92 1.03 -15.44 10.87
N LEU A 93 -0.18 -15.86 11.25
CA LEU A 93 -0.91 -15.23 12.35
C LEU A 93 -0.16 -15.41 13.67
N ALA A 94 -0.18 -14.37 14.51
CA ALA A 94 0.49 -14.39 15.82
C ALA A 94 0.07 -15.56 16.72
N GLU A 95 -1.19 -16.02 16.61
CA GLU A 95 -1.68 -17.21 17.32
C GLU A 95 -0.93 -18.49 16.93
N ASN A 96 -0.48 -18.57 15.67
CA ASN A 96 0.23 -19.72 15.11
C ASN A 96 1.75 -19.60 15.27
N ILE A 97 2.33 -18.42 15.00
CA ILE A 97 3.78 -18.21 15.08
C ILE A 97 4.28 -17.93 16.51
N GLN A 98 3.38 -17.50 17.41
CA GLN A 98 3.64 -17.22 18.82
C GLN A 98 4.95 -16.44 19.03
N PRO A 99 5.08 -15.23 18.47
CA PRO A 99 6.35 -14.56 18.43
C PRO A 99 6.73 -14.06 19.83
N ASP A 100 8.02 -14.09 20.15
CA ASP A 100 8.53 -13.43 21.35
C ASP A 100 8.50 -11.90 21.13
N TRP A 101 7.45 -11.26 21.61
CA TRP A 101 7.27 -9.81 21.52
C TRP A 101 8.35 -9.01 22.25
N SER A 102 9.09 -9.63 23.18
CA SER A 102 10.18 -8.99 23.91
C SER A 102 11.51 -9.03 23.16
N SER A 103 11.62 -9.90 22.15
CA SER A 103 12.80 -10.00 21.29
C SER A 103 13.08 -8.69 20.56
N LYS A 104 14.35 -8.48 20.20
CA LYS A 104 14.77 -7.24 19.53
C LYS A 104 14.09 -7.08 18.16
N GLU A 105 13.85 -8.19 17.46
CA GLU A 105 13.18 -8.20 16.16
C GLU A 105 11.76 -7.65 16.24
N TRP A 106 10.98 -8.10 17.24
CA TRP A 106 9.57 -7.73 17.39
C TRP A 106 9.36 -6.45 18.20
N ALA A 107 10.19 -6.19 19.21
CA ALA A 107 10.05 -5.02 20.08
C ALA A 107 10.25 -3.69 19.35
N THR A 108 10.82 -3.71 18.13
CA THR A 108 10.99 -2.52 17.28
C THR A 108 10.31 -2.65 15.92
N ALA A 109 9.52 -3.70 15.70
CA ALA A 109 8.84 -3.91 14.43
C ALA A 109 7.80 -2.80 14.19
N PRO A 110 7.72 -2.24 12.97
CA PRO A 110 6.68 -1.28 12.64
C PRO A 110 5.32 -1.99 12.63
N LEU A 111 4.34 -1.39 13.31
CA LEU A 111 2.96 -1.87 13.31
C LEU A 111 2.15 -1.09 12.27
N ILE A 112 1.53 -1.81 11.34
CA ILE A 112 0.61 -1.23 10.36
C ILE A 112 -0.81 -1.49 10.86
N VAL A 113 -1.58 -0.41 11.02
CA VAL A 113 -2.99 -0.44 11.42
C VAL A 113 -3.84 0.36 10.44
N THR A 114 -5.15 0.10 10.44
CA THR A 114 -6.10 0.73 9.51
C THR A 114 -6.47 2.15 9.89
N GLU A 115 -6.57 2.45 11.18
CA GLU A 115 -7.10 3.72 11.68
C GLU A 115 -6.03 4.62 12.31
N ASN A 116 -6.12 5.92 12.03
CA ASN A 116 -5.23 6.91 12.64
C ASN A 116 -5.34 6.94 14.16
N ALA A 117 -6.55 6.83 14.72
CA ALA A 117 -6.74 6.85 16.17
C ALA A 117 -5.99 5.70 16.87
N ILE A 118 -5.99 4.51 16.27
CA ILE A 118 -5.26 3.34 16.78
C ILE A 118 -3.74 3.58 16.65
N LYS A 119 -3.30 4.06 15.49
CA LYS A 119 -1.89 4.38 15.23
C LYS A 119 -1.37 5.44 16.21
N ASP A 120 -2.13 6.50 16.46
CA ASP A 120 -1.74 7.60 17.34
C ASP A 120 -1.66 7.12 18.81
N ALA A 121 -2.65 6.36 19.27
CA ALA A 121 -2.63 5.76 20.60
C ALA A 121 -1.45 4.78 20.79
N TYR A 122 -1.13 3.98 19.77
CA TYR A 122 0.03 3.09 19.78
C TYR A 122 1.34 3.86 19.81
N ASN A 123 1.50 4.86 18.93
CA ASN A 123 2.71 5.67 18.84
C ASN A 123 2.99 6.42 20.15
N GLN A 124 1.96 6.93 20.82
CA GLN A 124 2.10 7.56 22.12
C GLN A 124 2.73 6.58 23.14
N ARG A 125 2.15 5.38 23.29
CA ARG A 125 2.65 4.35 24.19
C ARG A 125 4.06 3.89 23.83
N ALA A 126 4.33 3.70 22.54
CA ALA A 126 5.65 3.29 22.05
C ALA A 126 6.72 4.35 22.35
N THR A 127 6.36 5.64 22.24
CA THR A 127 7.26 6.77 22.55
C THR A 127 7.56 6.84 24.05
N GLU A 128 6.54 6.72 24.90
CA GLU A 128 6.71 6.66 26.37
C GLU A 128 7.60 5.49 26.79
N ALA A 129 7.35 4.29 26.26
CA ALA A 129 8.18 3.11 26.53
C ALA A 129 9.63 3.29 26.05
N PHE A 130 9.84 3.92 24.89
CA PHE A 130 11.17 4.21 24.36
C PHE A 130 11.94 5.22 25.24
N ALA A 131 11.28 6.29 25.67
CA ALA A 131 11.84 7.31 26.56
C ALA A 131 12.31 6.68 27.89
N GLN A 132 11.43 5.87 28.52
CA GLN A 132 11.76 5.13 29.75
C GLN A 132 12.97 4.20 29.57
N ARG A 133 13.01 3.43 28.47
CA ARG A 133 14.10 2.49 28.19
C ARG A 133 15.44 3.18 27.91
N THR A 134 15.41 4.38 27.34
CA THR A 134 16.63 5.11 26.93
C THR A 134 17.04 6.21 27.88
N GLY A 135 16.27 6.47 28.94
CA GLY A 135 16.52 7.57 29.87
C GLY A 135 16.42 8.96 29.23
N ARG A 136 15.69 9.08 28.11
CA ARG A 136 15.50 10.34 27.38
C ARG A 136 14.17 10.98 27.78
N ALA A 137 14.13 12.31 27.81
CA ALA A 137 12.86 13.03 27.91
C ALA A 137 12.02 12.83 26.63
N LEU A 138 10.70 12.92 26.77
CA LEU A 138 9.75 12.96 25.65
C LEU A 138 9.94 14.21 24.79
#